data_AF-A0AAN8LKB8-F1
#
_entry.id   AF-A0AAN8LKB8-F1
#
_cell.length_a   1.000
_cell.length_b   1.000
_cell.length_c   1.000
_cell.angle_alpha   90.00
_cell.angle_beta   90.00
_cell.angle_gamma   90.00
#
_symmetry.space_group_name_H-M   'P 1'
#
loop_
_entity.id
_entity.type
_entity.pdbx_description
1 polymer ?
#
loop_
_entity_poly.entity_id
_entity_poly.type
_entity_poly.pdbx_seq_one_letter_code
_entity_poly.pdbx_strand_id
1 'polypeptide(L)'
;MMEIDEVVYQDDYGSVSVMSERVSGLANSIYREFERLIRSYDEEVVKELMPLVVNVLENLDSVLTENQEHEVELELLKEDNEQLITQYEREKALRKQAEEKFIEFEDALEGEKKDLQTHVESLELQGKQLELKTKNYSDQITRLEERESDMKKEYNALHQRHTEMIQTYVEHIERSKMQQAGNNSQLEGPGSGRTKVERPPSLSLYPSGEGMGMEDGSESDSVAATPSSTGSKSNTPTSSVPSATVTPLNEGFLPPGEFDPMHAVKPRQEGAKLPQQKLRNALNIVKNDLIAKVDELSGEHELLRGD
;
A
#
# COMPACT_ATOMS: atom_id res chain seq x y z
N MET A 1 16.08 -5.16 -28.25
CA MET A 1 17.28 -5.25 -29.09
C MET A 1 16.89 -4.69 -30.44
N MET A 2 17.26 -3.45 -30.75
CA MET A 2 17.10 -2.91 -32.10
C MET A 2 18.37 -3.31 -32.84
N GLU A 3 18.24 -4.22 -33.81
CA GLU A 3 19.28 -4.56 -34.77
C GLU A 3 19.68 -3.28 -35.49
N ILE A 4 20.95 -2.91 -35.34
CA ILE A 4 21.58 -1.86 -36.12
C ILE A 4 22.01 -2.56 -37.40
N ASP A 5 21.33 -2.27 -38.51
CA ASP A 5 21.76 -2.69 -39.84
C ASP A 5 23.11 -2.02 -40.11
N GLU A 6 24.16 -2.82 -39.98
CA GLU A 6 25.52 -2.50 -40.42
C GLU A 6 25.52 -2.50 -41.95
N VAL A 7 25.16 -1.36 -42.53
CA VAL A 7 25.27 -1.12 -43.97
C VAL A 7 26.75 -0.96 -44.29
N VAL A 8 27.36 -2.08 -44.64
CA VAL A 8 28.72 -2.15 -45.18
C VAL A 8 28.74 -1.38 -46.50
N TYR A 9 29.26 -0.16 -46.45
CA TYR A 9 29.68 0.58 -47.63
C TYR A 9 30.83 -0.19 -48.28
N GLN A 10 30.51 -0.89 -49.36
CA GLN A 10 31.48 -1.57 -50.18
C GLN A 10 32.14 -0.49 -51.08
N ASP A 11 33.26 0.02 -50.61
CA ASP A 11 34.13 0.95 -51.33
C ASP A 11 34.68 0.30 -52.61
N ASP A 12 33.94 0.44 -53.72
CA ASP A 12 34.41 0.09 -55.06
C ASP A 12 35.18 1.29 -55.65
N TYR A 13 36.25 1.72 -54.96
CA TYR A 13 37.21 2.72 -55.46
C TYR A 13 38.14 2.07 -56.51
N GLY A 14 37.55 1.71 -57.65
CA GLY A 14 38.21 1.11 -58.79
C GLY A 14 38.08 1.93 -60.08
N SER A 15 37.75 3.23 -60.00
CA SER A 15 37.76 4.10 -61.18
C SER A 15 39.16 4.71 -61.35
N VAL A 16 39.99 4.03 -62.15
CA VAL A 16 41.22 4.60 -62.74
C VAL A 16 40.82 5.94 -63.38
N SER A 17 41.20 7.06 -62.77
CA SER A 17 40.77 8.39 -63.18
C SER A 17 41.14 8.63 -64.64
N VAL A 18 40.12 8.63 -65.49
CA VAL A 18 40.20 9.01 -66.89
C VAL A 18 40.00 10.52 -66.90
N MET A 19 40.97 11.27 -67.42
CA MET A 19 40.95 12.73 -67.50
C MET A 19 39.55 13.23 -67.89
N SER A 20 39.03 14.24 -67.18
CA SER A 20 37.67 14.74 -67.36
C SER A 20 37.37 14.97 -68.84
N GLU A 21 36.20 14.55 -69.33
CA GLU A 21 35.80 14.72 -70.73
C GLU A 21 35.91 16.19 -71.19
N ARG A 22 35.71 17.13 -70.25
CA ARG A 22 35.87 18.57 -70.50
C ARG A 22 37.33 18.96 -70.70
N VAL A 23 38.25 18.44 -69.88
CA VAL A 23 39.69 18.72 -69.98
C VAL A 23 40.28 18.02 -71.19
N SER A 24 39.87 16.78 -71.47
CA SER A 24 40.23 16.04 -72.69
C SER A 24 39.76 16.76 -73.96
N GLY A 25 38.54 17.32 -73.98
CA GLY A 25 38.05 18.12 -75.10
C GLY A 25 38.84 19.43 -75.32
N LEU A 26 39.23 20.11 -74.24
CA LEU A 26 40.09 21.30 -74.29
C LEU A 26 41.49 20.94 -74.79
N ALA A 27 42.09 19.87 -74.24
CA ALA A 27 43.39 19.36 -74.64
C ALA A 27 43.42 19.06 -76.14
N ASN A 28 42.45 18.30 -76.66
CA ASN A 28 42.33 17.99 -78.08
C ASN A 28 42.24 19.24 -78.96
N SER A 29 41.51 20.27 -78.51
CA SER A 29 41.37 21.54 -79.25
C SER A 29 42.69 22.31 -79.28
N ILE A 30 43.40 22.38 -78.16
CA ILE A 30 44.68 23.08 -78.02
C ILE A 30 45.78 22.38 -78.81
N TYR A 31 45.88 21.04 -78.73
CA TYR A 31 46.83 20.26 -79.52
C TYR A 31 46.61 20.41 -81.02
N ARG A 32 45.36 20.53 -81.47
CA ARG A 32 45.04 20.76 -82.90
C ARG A 32 45.44 22.15 -83.40
N GLU A 33 45.43 23.16 -82.52
CA GLU A 33 45.98 24.49 -82.82
C GLU A 33 47.50 24.47 -82.85
N PHE A 34 48.15 23.79 -81.90
CA PHE A 34 49.60 23.60 -81.90
C PHE A 34 50.10 22.88 -83.16
N GLU A 35 49.39 21.84 -83.59
CA GLU A 35 49.73 21.15 -84.83
C GLU A 35 49.67 22.08 -86.06
N ARG A 36 48.70 23.02 -86.10
CA ARG A 36 48.64 24.06 -87.13
C ARG A 36 49.81 25.04 -87.03
N LEU A 37 50.15 25.48 -85.81
CA LEU A 37 51.24 26.42 -85.56
C LEU A 37 52.59 25.86 -86.05
N ILE A 38 52.88 24.60 -85.70
CA ILE A 38 54.09 23.88 -86.08
C ILE A 38 54.21 23.78 -87.61
N ARG A 39 53.10 23.45 -88.30
CA ARG A 39 53.10 23.38 -89.77
C ARG A 39 53.43 24.71 -90.45
N SER A 40 53.07 25.84 -89.83
CA SER A 40 53.29 27.18 -90.40
C SER A 40 54.59 27.86 -89.97
N TYR A 41 55.08 27.60 -88.76
CA TYR A 41 56.16 28.35 -88.13
C TYR A 41 57.28 27.48 -87.51
N ASP A 42 57.24 26.16 -87.72
CA ASP A 42 58.15 25.16 -87.14
C ASP A 42 57.93 24.91 -85.63
N GLU A 43 58.60 23.88 -85.09
CA GLU A 43 58.40 23.38 -83.73
C GLU A 43 58.91 24.33 -82.63
N GLU A 44 59.96 25.10 -82.92
CA GLU A 44 60.62 25.96 -81.93
C GLU A 44 59.69 27.03 -81.32
N VAL A 45 58.61 27.42 -82.01
CA VAL A 45 57.62 28.40 -81.49
C VAL A 45 56.78 27.83 -80.34
N VAL A 46 56.61 26.52 -80.26
CA VAL A 46 55.70 25.87 -79.28
C VAL A 46 56.47 25.19 -78.14
N LYS A 47 57.78 24.99 -78.32
CA LYS A 47 58.66 24.21 -77.43
C LYS A 47 58.62 24.64 -75.97
N GLU A 48 58.60 25.93 -75.68
CA GLU A 48 58.52 26.45 -74.31
C GLU A 48 57.07 26.56 -73.80
N LEU A 49 56.10 26.68 -74.71
CA LEU A 49 54.68 26.87 -74.35
C LEU A 49 53.98 25.54 -74.05
N MET A 50 54.36 24.45 -74.72
CA MET A 50 53.72 23.15 -74.58
C MET A 50 53.80 22.60 -73.14
N PRO A 51 54.94 22.63 -72.43
CA PRO A 51 55.01 22.19 -71.03
C PRO A 51 54.11 23.00 -70.09
N LEU A 52 53.97 24.32 -70.35
CA LEU A 52 53.10 25.18 -69.56
C LEU A 52 51.62 24.82 -69.75
N VAL A 53 51.20 24.58 -70.99
CA VAL A 53 49.83 24.16 -71.29
C VAL A 53 49.52 22.78 -70.72
N VAL A 54 50.45 21.83 -70.83
CA VAL A 54 50.29 20.50 -70.22
C VAL A 54 50.10 20.63 -68.72
N ASN A 55 50.98 21.36 -68.04
CA ASN A 55 50.87 21.60 -66.60
C ASN A 55 49.55 22.29 -66.23
N VAL A 56 49.03 23.23 -67.02
CA VAL A 56 47.72 23.85 -66.78
C VAL A 56 46.58 22.83 -66.92
N LEU A 57 46.62 21.95 -67.93
CA LEU A 57 45.61 20.92 -68.14
C LEU A 57 45.65 19.85 -67.04
N GLU A 58 46.83 19.42 -66.61
CA GLU A 58 47.01 18.49 -65.49
C GLU A 58 46.51 19.08 -64.16
N ASN A 59 46.83 20.35 -63.87
CA ASN A 59 46.33 21.03 -62.68
C ASN A 59 44.81 21.21 -62.72
N LEU A 60 44.24 21.52 -63.89
CA LEU A 60 42.79 21.63 -64.04
C LEU A 60 42.09 20.29 -63.81
N ASP A 61 42.66 19.20 -64.32
CA ASP A 61 42.11 17.86 -64.15
C ASP A 61 42.21 17.38 -62.68
N SER A 62 43.33 17.69 -62.03
CA SER A 62 43.53 17.43 -60.59
C SER A 62 42.47 18.15 -59.75
N VAL A 63 42.27 19.46 -59.96
CA VAL A 63 41.28 20.26 -59.23
C VAL A 63 39.85 19.79 -59.52
N LEU A 64 39.54 19.36 -60.75
CA LEU A 64 38.22 18.82 -61.07
C LEU A 64 37.96 17.47 -60.37
N THR A 65 38.98 16.62 -60.28
CA THR A 65 38.90 15.35 -59.55
C THR A 65 38.67 15.60 -58.06
N GLU A 66 39.49 16.47 -57.46
CA GLU A 66 39.34 16.85 -56.04
C GLU A 66 37.95 17.45 -55.76
N ASN A 67 37.44 18.30 -56.66
CA ASN A 67 36.11 18.89 -56.51
C ASN A 67 34.98 17.84 -56.60
N GLN A 68 35.14 16.79 -57.41
CA GLN A 68 34.19 15.68 -57.46
C GLN A 68 34.22 14.85 -56.17
N GLU A 69 35.40 14.61 -55.61
CA GLU A 69 35.55 13.92 -54.33
C GLU A 69 34.87 14.69 -53.20
N HIS A 70 35.07 16.02 -53.14
CA HIS A 70 34.39 16.89 -52.17
C HIS A 70 32.87 16.90 -52.35
N GLU A 71 32.37 16.82 -53.59
CA GLU A 71 30.93 16.73 -53.85
C GLU A 71 30.34 15.43 -53.31
N VAL A 72 31.03 14.30 -53.48
CA VAL A 72 30.62 13.00 -52.93
C VAL A 72 30.65 13.02 -51.40
N GLU A 73 31.71 13.56 -50.79
CA GLU A 73 31.79 13.69 -49.32
C GLU A 73 30.64 14.56 -48.76
N LEU A 74 30.31 15.66 -49.45
CA LEU A 74 29.18 16.51 -49.08
C LEU A 74 27.83 15.80 -49.16
N GLU A 75 27.64 14.90 -50.14
CA GLU A 75 26.42 14.10 -50.24
C GLU A 75 26.33 13.08 -49.10
N LEU A 76 27.41 12.36 -48.80
CA LEU A 76 27.47 11.42 -47.67
C LEU A 76 27.17 12.12 -46.34
N LEU A 77 27.79 13.28 -46.09
CA LEU A 77 27.54 14.06 -44.87
C LEU A 77 26.09 14.56 -44.76
N LYS A 78 25.43 14.85 -45.89
CA LYS A 78 24.01 15.21 -45.88
C LYS A 78 23.13 14.02 -45.55
N GLU A 79 23.41 12.86 -46.12
CA GLU A 79 22.68 11.62 -45.81
C GLU A 79 22.83 11.24 -44.33
N ASP A 80 24.04 11.30 -43.78
CA ASP A 80 24.29 11.06 -42.35
C ASP A 80 23.53 12.05 -41.47
N ASN A 81 23.47 13.32 -41.86
CA ASN A 81 22.71 14.33 -41.13
C ASN A 81 21.21 14.05 -41.13
N GLU A 82 20.66 13.63 -42.27
CA GLU A 82 19.24 13.26 -42.41
C GLU A 82 18.88 12.03 -41.55
N GLN A 83 19.76 11.02 -41.52
CA GLN A 83 19.61 9.87 -40.65
C GLN A 83 19.66 10.29 -39.17
N LEU A 84 20.60 11.15 -38.79
CA LEU A 84 20.74 11.64 -37.42
C LEU A 84 19.49 12.43 -36.97
N ILE A 85 18.92 13.25 -37.85
CA ILE A 85 17.66 13.96 -37.58
C ILE A 85 16.52 12.96 -37.34
N THR A 86 16.40 11.95 -38.20
CA THR A 86 15.34 10.92 -38.07
C THR A 86 15.46 10.16 -36.75
N GLN A 87 16.67 9.78 -36.36
CA GLN A 87 16.92 9.12 -35.07
C GLN A 87 16.60 10.04 -33.89
N TYR A 88 17.03 11.30 -33.96
CA TYR A 88 16.74 12.29 -32.93
C TYR A 88 15.24 12.48 -32.73
N GLU A 89 14.47 12.59 -33.81
CA GLU A 89 13.01 12.74 -33.73
C GLU A 89 12.33 11.51 -33.13
N ARG A 90 12.78 10.31 -33.51
CA ARG A 90 12.30 9.06 -32.91
C ARG A 90 12.57 9.00 -31.41
N GLU A 91 13.79 9.30 -31.00
CA GLU A 91 14.18 9.29 -29.58
C GLU A 91 13.41 10.35 -28.79
N LYS A 92 13.25 11.56 -29.35
CA LYS A 92 12.44 12.63 -28.76
C LYS A 92 10.98 12.20 -28.56
N ALA A 93 10.40 11.46 -29.51
CA ALA A 93 9.04 10.93 -29.38
C ALA A 93 8.94 9.86 -28.29
N LEU A 94 9.91 8.93 -28.23
CA LEU A 94 9.96 7.89 -27.19
C LEU A 94 10.13 8.49 -25.80
N ARG A 95 11.01 9.49 -25.66
CA ARG A 95 11.21 10.24 -24.42
C ARG A 95 9.91 10.88 -23.95
N LYS A 96 9.20 11.57 -24.85
CA LYS A 96 7.91 12.21 -24.53
C LYS A 96 6.87 11.18 -24.09
N GLN A 97 6.79 10.02 -24.75
CA GLN A 97 5.88 8.95 -24.36
C GLN A 97 6.24 8.35 -22.99
N ALA A 98 7.53 8.21 -22.68
CA ALA A 98 7.98 7.72 -21.38
C ALA A 98 7.63 8.72 -20.26
N GLU A 99 7.81 10.02 -20.50
CA GLU A 99 7.44 11.09 -19.57
C GLU A 99 5.93 11.10 -19.30
N GLU A 100 5.09 10.93 -20.33
CA GLU A 100 3.64 10.84 -20.19
C GLU A 100 3.21 9.64 -19.32
N LYS A 101 3.79 8.46 -19.59
CA LYS A 101 3.54 7.26 -18.77
C LYS A 101 3.98 7.44 -17.33
N PHE A 102 5.09 8.14 -17.09
CA PHE A 102 5.59 8.39 -15.75
C PHE A 102 4.59 9.22 -14.94
N ILE A 103 4.03 10.27 -15.54
CA ILE A 103 2.99 11.10 -14.91
C ILE A 103 1.75 10.25 -14.58
N GLU A 104 1.28 9.41 -15.51
CA GLU A 104 0.15 8.51 -15.25
C GLU A 104 0.41 7.54 -14.08
N PHE A 105 1.64 7.02 -13.97
CA PHE A 105 2.04 6.18 -12.85
C PHE A 105 2.09 6.94 -11.52
N GLU A 106 2.63 8.17 -11.51
CA GLU A 106 2.64 9.01 -10.31
C GLU A 106 1.23 9.32 -9.82
N ASP A 107 0.32 9.71 -10.72
CA ASP A 107 -1.08 10.00 -10.39
C ASP A 107 -1.79 8.76 -9.81
N ALA A 108 -1.57 7.58 -10.40
CA ALA A 108 -2.14 6.33 -9.90
C ALA A 108 -1.61 5.96 -8.51
N LEU A 109 -0.30 6.12 -8.29
CA LEU A 109 0.35 5.85 -7.00
C LEU A 109 -0.11 6.83 -5.92
N GLU A 110 -0.25 8.11 -6.23
CA GLU A 110 -0.75 9.10 -5.28
C GLU A 110 -2.24 8.83 -4.93
N GLY A 111 -3.02 8.36 -5.90
CA GLY A 111 -4.38 7.86 -5.66
C GLY A 111 -4.42 6.68 -4.67
N GLU A 112 -3.66 5.62 -4.94
CA GLU A 112 -3.58 4.44 -4.06
C GLU A 112 -3.09 4.80 -2.65
N LYS A 113 -2.07 5.66 -2.56
CA LYS A 113 -1.55 6.17 -1.28
C LYS A 113 -2.63 6.90 -0.49
N LYS A 114 -3.43 7.74 -1.14
CA LYS A 114 -4.53 8.47 -0.48
C LYS A 114 -5.63 7.53 0.02
N ASP A 115 -5.98 6.52 -0.75
CA ASP A 115 -6.96 5.51 -0.36
C ASP A 115 -6.46 4.69 0.85
N LEU A 116 -5.20 4.25 0.81
CA LEU A 116 -4.57 3.55 1.93
C LEU A 116 -4.50 4.44 3.19
N GLN A 117 -4.15 5.70 3.04
CA GLN A 117 -4.11 6.64 4.16
C GLN A 117 -5.49 6.82 4.80
N THR A 118 -6.53 6.95 3.98
CA THR A 118 -7.93 7.00 4.47
C THR A 118 -8.30 5.72 5.22
N HIS A 119 -7.86 4.56 4.74
CA HIS A 119 -8.10 3.28 5.41
C HIS A 119 -7.38 3.20 6.78
N VAL A 120 -6.14 3.67 6.85
CA VAL A 120 -5.39 3.77 8.11
C VAL A 120 -6.11 4.66 9.11
N GLU A 121 -6.53 5.87 8.70
CA GLU A 121 -7.29 6.79 9.56
C GLU A 121 -8.58 6.16 10.10
N SER A 122 -9.30 5.41 9.26
CA SER A 122 -10.50 4.67 9.68
C SER A 122 -10.18 3.59 10.72
N LEU A 123 -9.11 2.83 10.54
CA LEU A 123 -8.68 1.78 11.47
C LEU A 123 -8.19 2.38 12.80
N GLU A 124 -7.50 3.51 12.76
CA GLU A 124 -7.08 4.24 13.96
C GLU A 124 -8.29 4.72 14.78
N LEU A 125 -9.32 5.25 14.11
CA LEU A 125 -10.57 5.64 14.78
C LEU A 125 -11.27 4.43 15.40
N GLN A 126 -11.37 3.33 14.66
CA GLN A 126 -11.94 2.08 15.17
C GLN A 126 -11.17 1.55 16.39
N GLY A 127 -9.84 1.62 16.35
CA GLY A 127 -8.96 1.25 17.46
C GLY A 127 -9.27 2.07 18.72
N LYS A 128 -9.36 3.40 18.60
CA LYS A 128 -9.73 4.29 19.72
C LYS A 128 -11.11 3.98 20.30
N GLN A 129 -12.08 3.66 19.44
CA GLN A 129 -13.42 3.29 19.90
C GLN A 129 -13.42 1.98 20.69
N LEU A 130 -12.69 0.97 20.22
CA LEU A 130 -12.54 -0.31 20.92
C LEU A 130 -11.80 -0.14 22.25
N GLU A 131 -10.76 0.70 22.29
CA GLU A 131 -10.03 1.00 23.52
C GLU A 131 -10.95 1.62 24.59
N LEU A 132 -11.79 2.59 24.21
CA LEU A 132 -12.76 3.18 25.12
C LEU A 132 -13.77 2.14 25.63
N LYS A 133 -14.25 1.26 24.74
CA LYS A 133 -15.15 0.16 25.11
C LYS A 133 -14.48 -0.80 26.10
N THR A 134 -13.24 -1.20 25.86
CA THR A 134 -12.45 -2.04 26.78
C THR A 134 -12.30 -1.38 28.15
N LYS A 135 -11.99 -0.08 28.19
CA LYS A 135 -11.88 0.67 29.43
C LYS A 135 -13.20 0.69 30.22
N ASN A 136 -14.32 0.92 29.54
CA ASN A 136 -15.64 0.90 30.18
C ASN A 136 -15.98 -0.48 30.78
N TYR A 137 -15.67 -1.57 30.08
CA TYR A 137 -15.89 -2.92 30.62
C TYR A 137 -14.94 -3.24 31.78
N SER A 138 -13.68 -2.82 31.70
CA SER A 138 -12.74 -2.95 32.81
C SER A 138 -13.26 -2.24 34.07
N ASP A 139 -13.73 -1.00 33.94
CA ASP A 139 -14.29 -0.23 35.06
C ASP A 139 -15.56 -0.91 35.64
N GLN A 140 -16.38 -1.53 34.79
CA GLN A 140 -17.56 -2.29 35.22
C GLN A 140 -17.17 -3.54 36.02
N ILE A 141 -16.16 -4.29 35.55
CA ILE A 141 -15.65 -5.49 36.23
C ILE A 141 -15.13 -5.11 37.61
N THR A 142 -14.28 -4.09 37.72
CA THR A 142 -13.73 -3.63 39.00
C THR A 142 -14.83 -3.33 40.03
N ARG A 143 -15.92 -2.66 39.61
CA ARG A 143 -17.05 -2.35 40.50
C ARG A 143 -17.84 -3.59 40.94
N LEU A 144 -17.85 -4.64 40.13
CA LEU A 144 -18.48 -5.91 40.49
C LEU A 144 -17.59 -6.70 41.44
N GLU A 145 -16.28 -6.75 41.19
CA GLU A 145 -15.29 -7.38 42.06
C GLU A 145 -15.27 -6.75 43.46
N GLU A 146 -15.39 -5.41 43.56
CA GLU A 146 -15.51 -4.71 44.84
C GLU A 146 -16.76 -5.16 45.62
N ARG A 147 -17.93 -5.22 44.97
CA ARG A 147 -19.17 -5.70 45.61
C ARG A 147 -19.07 -7.15 46.06
N GLU A 148 -18.47 -8.01 45.23
CA GLU A 148 -18.24 -9.40 45.58
C GLU A 148 -17.33 -9.52 46.82
N SER A 149 -16.25 -8.73 46.84
CA SER A 149 -15.32 -8.66 47.97
C SER A 149 -16.01 -8.24 49.26
N ASP A 150 -16.88 -7.23 49.22
CA ASP A 150 -17.62 -6.77 50.38
C ASP A 150 -18.63 -7.80 50.88
N MET A 151 -19.40 -8.42 49.99
CA MET A 151 -20.29 -9.55 50.36
C MET A 151 -19.51 -10.71 50.99
N LYS A 152 -18.32 -11.01 50.46
CA LYS A 152 -17.46 -12.07 51.01
C LYS A 152 -16.95 -11.71 52.41
N LYS A 153 -16.60 -10.44 52.68
CA LYS A 153 -16.23 -9.97 54.02
C LYS A 153 -17.41 -10.10 54.98
N GLU A 154 -18.61 -9.69 54.58
CA GLU A 154 -19.82 -9.80 55.40
C GLU A 154 -20.17 -11.26 55.72
N TYR A 155 -20.12 -12.14 54.73
CA TYR A 155 -20.31 -13.58 54.91
C TYR A 155 -19.31 -14.16 55.91
N ASN A 156 -18.02 -13.84 55.75
CA ASN A 156 -16.97 -14.32 56.66
C ASN A 156 -17.19 -13.80 58.08
N ALA A 157 -17.56 -12.53 58.25
CA ALA A 157 -17.86 -11.95 59.56
C ALA A 157 -19.07 -12.62 60.23
N LEU A 158 -20.13 -12.89 59.47
CA LEU A 158 -21.31 -13.61 59.95
C LEU A 158 -20.97 -15.05 60.34
N HIS A 159 -20.18 -15.73 59.51
CA HIS A 159 -19.71 -17.09 59.78
C HIS A 159 -18.84 -17.15 61.05
N GLN A 160 -17.95 -16.18 61.24
CA GLN A 160 -17.14 -16.04 62.45
C GLN A 160 -18.03 -15.85 63.69
N ARG A 161 -19.00 -14.93 63.64
CA ARG A 161 -19.96 -14.70 64.74
C ARG A 161 -20.77 -15.96 65.06
N HIS A 162 -21.22 -16.70 64.04
CA HIS A 162 -21.95 -17.95 64.23
C HIS A 162 -21.07 -19.02 64.88
N THR A 163 -19.81 -19.13 64.46
CA THR A 163 -18.84 -20.06 65.04
C THR A 163 -18.57 -19.75 66.50
N GLU A 164 -18.35 -18.48 66.84
CA GLU A 164 -18.17 -18.01 68.23
C GLU A 164 -19.40 -18.29 69.10
N MET A 165 -20.60 -18.12 68.56
CA MET A 165 -21.85 -18.45 69.26
C MET A 165 -21.90 -19.94 69.64
N ILE A 166 -21.55 -20.83 68.69
CA ILE A 166 -21.51 -22.28 68.95
C ILE A 166 -20.45 -22.61 70.01
N GLN A 167 -19.23 -22.08 69.88
CA GLN A 167 -18.16 -22.30 70.85
C GLN A 167 -18.61 -21.88 72.26
N THR A 168 -19.15 -20.67 72.39
CA THR A 168 -19.67 -20.14 73.66
C THR A 168 -20.76 -21.06 74.23
N TYR A 169 -21.69 -21.53 73.41
CA TYR A 169 -22.75 -22.44 73.84
C TYR A 169 -22.21 -23.80 74.33
N VAL A 170 -21.26 -24.38 73.59
CA VAL A 170 -20.58 -25.63 73.97
C VAL A 170 -19.85 -25.45 75.31
N GLU A 171 -19.08 -24.37 75.45
CA GLU A 171 -18.38 -24.07 76.71
C GLU A 171 -19.36 -23.88 77.88
N HIS A 172 -20.51 -23.25 77.66
CA HIS A 172 -21.55 -23.12 78.69
C HIS A 172 -22.11 -24.48 79.13
N ILE A 173 -22.32 -25.41 78.19
CA ILE A 173 -22.73 -26.78 78.50
C ILE A 173 -21.66 -27.50 79.31
N GLU A 174 -20.39 -27.40 78.89
CA GLU A 174 -19.27 -28.04 79.59
C GLU A 174 -19.09 -27.49 81.02
N ARG A 175 -19.18 -26.16 81.19
CA ARG A 175 -19.17 -25.50 82.51
C ARG A 175 -20.34 -25.96 83.38
N SER A 176 -21.55 -26.06 82.83
CA SER A 176 -22.75 -26.53 83.55
C SER A 176 -22.64 -28.00 83.96
N LYS A 177 -22.07 -28.85 83.10
CA LYS A 177 -21.83 -30.27 83.40
C LYS A 177 -20.81 -30.45 84.52
N MET A 178 -19.73 -29.66 84.54
CA MET A 178 -18.74 -29.68 85.62
C MET A 178 -19.31 -29.21 86.96
N GLN A 179 -20.19 -28.19 86.93
CA GLN A 179 -20.83 -27.66 88.13
C GLN A 179 -21.90 -28.60 88.71
N GLN A 180 -22.60 -29.38 87.88
CA GLN A 180 -23.45 -30.48 88.35
C GLN A 180 -22.66 -31.69 88.86
N ALA A 181 -21.50 -32.02 88.26
CA ALA A 181 -20.62 -33.09 88.74
C ALA A 181 -19.93 -32.75 90.08
N GLY A 182 -19.78 -31.46 90.42
CA GLY A 182 -19.25 -30.97 91.70
C GLY A 182 -20.28 -30.77 92.82
N ASN A 183 -21.59 -30.79 92.50
CA ASN A 183 -22.68 -30.54 93.45
C ASN A 183 -23.70 -31.69 93.42
N ASN A 184 -23.27 -32.89 93.82
CA ASN A 184 -24.22 -33.98 94.07
C ASN A 184 -24.16 -34.46 95.53
N SER A 185 -24.65 -33.59 96.41
CA SER A 185 -25.25 -33.96 97.69
C SER A 185 -26.65 -33.36 97.75
N GLN A 186 -27.64 -34.22 97.55
CA GLN A 186 -28.97 -34.19 98.17
C GLN A 186 -30.12 -33.32 97.58
N LEU A 187 -31.20 -34.06 97.29
CA LEU A 187 -32.63 -33.81 97.49
C LEU A 187 -33.45 -33.08 96.40
N GLU A 188 -34.26 -33.93 95.73
CA GLU A 188 -35.74 -33.90 95.61
C GLU A 188 -36.43 -32.65 95.01
N GLY A 189 -37.35 -32.92 94.07
CA GLY A 189 -38.24 -31.95 93.40
C GLY A 189 -39.41 -31.47 94.28
N PRO A 190 -40.63 -31.21 93.73
CA PRO A 190 -41.07 -31.11 92.34
C PRO A 190 -41.86 -29.79 92.06
N GLY A 191 -42.25 -29.51 90.81
CA GLY A 191 -43.10 -28.34 90.53
C GLY A 191 -43.63 -28.24 89.11
N SER A 192 -44.91 -28.59 88.97
CA SER A 192 -45.76 -28.49 87.79
C SER A 192 -45.85 -27.08 87.20
N GLY A 193 -45.87 -26.97 85.86
CA GLY A 193 -46.16 -25.71 85.14
C GLY A 193 -46.43 -25.94 83.65
N ARG A 194 -47.71 -25.88 83.26
CA ARG A 194 -48.19 -25.97 81.87
C ARG A 194 -47.89 -24.67 81.12
N THR A 195 -47.25 -24.74 79.95
CA THR A 195 -47.47 -23.77 78.86
C THR A 195 -47.18 -24.37 77.48
N LYS A 196 -48.21 -24.30 76.63
CA LYS A 196 -48.23 -24.18 75.16
C LYS A 196 -47.11 -24.83 74.35
N VAL A 197 -47.50 -25.89 73.63
CA VAL A 197 -46.92 -26.29 72.35
C VAL A 197 -47.08 -25.14 71.36
N GLU A 198 -45.98 -24.54 70.93
CA GLU A 198 -45.93 -23.66 69.76
C GLU A 198 -44.82 -24.17 68.83
N ARG A 199 -45.25 -24.79 67.74
CA ARG A 199 -44.40 -25.28 66.65
C ARG A 199 -44.03 -24.07 65.79
N PRO A 200 -42.75 -23.77 65.52
CA PRO A 200 -42.41 -22.65 64.66
C PRO A 200 -42.92 -22.91 63.23
N PRO A 201 -43.63 -21.97 62.61
CA PRO A 201 -44.17 -22.13 61.27
C PRO A 201 -43.04 -22.05 60.24
N SER A 202 -43.00 -23.07 59.38
CA SER A 202 -42.17 -23.14 58.17
C SER A 202 -42.41 -21.92 57.27
N LEU A 203 -41.34 -21.18 57.00
CA LEU A 203 -41.31 -20.08 56.03
C LEU A 203 -41.28 -20.69 54.62
N SER A 204 -42.46 -20.90 54.04
CA SER A 204 -42.64 -21.27 52.63
C SER A 204 -43.34 -20.10 51.94
N LEU A 205 -42.58 -19.26 51.25
CA LEU A 205 -43.15 -18.20 50.41
C LEU A 205 -42.42 -18.16 49.07
N TYR A 206 -42.83 -19.04 48.17
CA TYR A 206 -42.82 -18.82 46.74
C TYR A 206 -44.25 -19.01 46.24
N PRO A 207 -44.85 -18.01 45.60
CA PRO A 207 -45.90 -18.25 44.63
C PRO A 207 -45.27 -18.17 43.23
N SER A 208 -44.99 -19.34 42.63
CA SER A 208 -45.16 -19.49 41.18
C SER A 208 -46.65 -19.68 40.93
N GLY A 209 -47.21 -18.86 40.05
CA GLY A 209 -48.58 -18.95 39.59
C GLY A 209 -48.64 -18.44 38.15
N GLU A 210 -48.71 -19.40 37.23
CA GLU A 210 -49.00 -19.24 35.81
C GLU A 210 -50.27 -18.43 35.49
N GLY A 211 -50.24 -17.75 34.35
CA GLY A 211 -51.22 -18.01 33.29
C GLY A 211 -52.32 -16.97 33.04
N MET A 212 -52.62 -16.78 31.75
CA MET A 212 -53.68 -15.98 31.10
C MET A 212 -53.49 -14.46 31.15
N GLY A 213 -53.29 -13.72 30.06
CA GLY A 213 -53.84 -13.86 28.71
C GLY A 213 -54.94 -12.82 28.53
N MET A 214 -54.75 -11.85 27.61
CA MET A 214 -55.78 -11.13 26.84
C MET A 214 -55.10 -10.14 25.88
N GLU A 215 -55.66 -10.09 24.68
CA GLU A 215 -55.23 -9.41 23.46
C GLU A 215 -55.64 -7.92 23.40
N ASP A 216 -55.32 -7.28 22.27
CA ASP A 216 -55.88 -6.04 21.69
C ASP A 216 -55.13 -4.74 22.06
N GLY A 217 -54.71 -3.85 21.16
CA GLY A 217 -54.82 -3.68 19.71
C GLY A 217 -54.26 -2.28 19.37
N SER A 218 -53.91 -2.06 18.09
CA SER A 218 -53.81 -0.79 17.32
C SER A 218 -53.91 0.58 18.06
N GLU A 219 -53.20 1.68 17.76
CA GLU A 219 -52.64 2.21 16.50
C GLU A 219 -51.97 3.59 16.80
N SER A 220 -51.23 4.14 15.80
CA SER A 220 -50.97 5.58 15.55
C SER A 220 -49.75 6.30 16.15
N ASP A 221 -48.65 6.26 15.40
CA ASP A 221 -48.10 7.35 14.57
C ASP A 221 -48.23 8.82 15.03
N SER A 222 -47.11 9.55 15.12
CA SER A 222 -47.01 11.01 14.92
C SER A 222 -45.55 11.49 14.86
N VAL A 223 -45.12 11.75 13.63
CA VAL A 223 -44.01 12.61 13.19
C VAL A 223 -44.14 14.07 13.68
N ALA A 224 -43.01 14.74 13.96
CA ALA A 224 -42.80 16.15 13.60
C ALA A 224 -41.33 16.59 13.79
N ALA A 225 -40.84 17.30 12.78
CA ALA A 225 -39.50 17.84 12.64
C ALA A 225 -39.28 19.17 13.40
N THR A 226 -38.00 19.50 13.57
CA THR A 226 -37.36 20.78 13.95
C THR A 226 -37.75 21.92 12.96
N PRO A 227 -37.41 23.24 13.14
CA PRO A 227 -36.19 23.76 13.78
C PRO A 227 -36.18 25.21 14.39
N SER A 228 -34.98 25.57 14.91
CA SER A 228 -34.34 26.90 14.91
C SER A 228 -34.70 27.94 15.99
N SER A 229 -33.68 28.41 16.74
CA SER A 229 -33.03 29.73 16.52
C SER A 229 -32.48 30.38 17.82
N THR A 230 -31.25 30.85 17.66
CA THR A 230 -30.42 31.85 18.38
C THR A 230 -31.01 32.75 19.49
N GLY A 231 -30.20 33.05 20.54
CA GLY A 231 -30.44 34.23 21.40
C GLY A 231 -29.70 34.32 22.76
N SER A 232 -28.45 34.75 22.74
CA SER A 232 -27.73 35.66 23.67
C SER A 232 -28.07 35.84 25.18
N LYS A 233 -27.03 35.58 26.01
CA LYS A 233 -26.46 36.36 27.16
C LYS A 233 -27.32 36.67 28.41
N SER A 234 -26.86 36.19 29.58
CA SER A 234 -26.51 37.02 30.77
C SER A 234 -25.98 36.22 31.97
N ASN A 235 -25.11 36.88 32.75
CA ASN A 235 -24.26 36.38 33.84
C ASN A 235 -24.97 36.24 35.20
N THR A 236 -24.60 35.23 36.00
CA THR A 236 -24.32 35.37 37.46
C THR A 236 -23.60 34.12 37.98
N PRO A 237 -22.52 34.22 38.79
CA PRO A 237 -21.81 33.06 39.31
C PRO A 237 -22.36 32.68 40.70
N THR A 238 -22.77 31.43 40.88
CA THR A 238 -22.92 30.84 42.22
C THR A 238 -22.32 29.44 42.21
N SER A 239 -21.31 29.27 43.06
CA SER A 239 -20.75 28.00 43.48
C SER A 239 -21.83 26.97 43.83
N SER A 240 -21.71 25.74 43.33
CA SER A 240 -22.06 24.49 44.05
C SER A 240 -21.80 23.27 43.16
N VAL A 241 -20.84 22.45 43.60
CA VAL A 241 -20.74 20.97 43.56
C VAL A 241 -21.36 20.22 42.36
N PRO A 242 -20.60 19.40 41.61
CA PRO A 242 -21.18 18.51 40.59
C PRO A 242 -21.90 17.32 41.25
N SER A 243 -23.22 17.25 41.07
CA SER A 243 -24.01 16.04 41.33
C SER A 243 -23.82 15.03 40.20
N ALA A 244 -23.65 13.78 40.60
CA ALA A 244 -23.58 12.61 39.72
C ALA A 244 -24.88 12.45 38.92
N THR A 245 -24.78 12.44 37.59
CA THR A 245 -25.86 11.99 36.71
C THR A 245 -25.90 10.46 36.75
N VAL A 246 -26.90 9.92 37.43
CA VAL A 246 -27.29 8.50 37.36
C VAL A 246 -28.10 8.31 36.07
N THR A 247 -27.49 7.68 35.07
CA THR A 247 -28.22 7.17 33.91
C THR A 247 -28.90 5.86 34.31
N PRO A 248 -30.24 5.71 34.19
CA PRO A 248 -30.89 4.46 34.49
C PRO A 248 -30.53 3.41 33.42
N LEU A 249 -29.99 2.30 33.89
CA LEU A 249 -29.81 1.07 33.12
C LEU A 249 -31.19 0.51 32.75
N ASN A 250 -31.60 0.70 31.50
CA ASN A 250 -32.67 -0.08 30.88
C ASN A 250 -32.03 -1.31 30.21
N GLU A 251 -31.91 -2.40 30.96
CA GLU A 251 -31.52 -3.71 30.46
C GLU A 251 -32.68 -4.30 29.63
N GLY A 252 -32.56 -4.19 28.30
CA GLY A 252 -33.31 -5.04 27.38
C GLY A 252 -32.57 -6.36 27.20
N PHE A 253 -32.98 -7.38 27.95
CA PHE A 253 -32.55 -8.77 27.78
C PHE A 253 -33.15 -9.31 26.47
N LEU A 254 -32.33 -9.52 25.43
CA LEU A 254 -32.70 -10.30 24.25
C LEU A 254 -32.15 -11.73 24.41
N PRO A 255 -32.93 -12.78 24.11
CA PRO A 255 -32.51 -14.16 24.29
C PRO A 255 -31.49 -14.58 23.20
N PRO A 256 -30.69 -15.64 23.45
CA PRO A 256 -29.69 -16.11 22.50
C PRO A 256 -30.38 -16.91 21.40
N GLY A 257 -30.72 -16.24 20.30
CA GLY A 257 -31.16 -16.87 19.06
C GLY A 257 -29.97 -17.35 18.24
N GLU A 258 -29.76 -18.66 18.27
CA GLU A 258 -29.31 -19.54 17.18
C GLU A 258 -28.18 -19.04 16.26
N PHE A 259 -27.02 -19.66 16.43
CA PHE A 259 -25.97 -19.84 15.44
C PHE A 259 -26.57 -20.48 14.17
N ASP A 260 -26.65 -19.74 13.06
CA ASP A 260 -26.82 -20.30 11.72
C ASP A 260 -25.47 -20.27 10.99
N PRO A 261 -24.83 -21.43 10.72
CA PRO A 261 -23.51 -21.51 10.11
C PRO A 261 -23.59 -21.51 8.58
N MET A 262 -24.38 -20.64 7.93
CA MET A 262 -24.53 -20.68 6.47
C MET A 262 -24.58 -19.30 5.80
N HIS A 263 -23.59 -18.46 6.06
CA HIS A 263 -23.10 -17.55 5.02
C HIS A 263 -21.57 -17.50 5.04
N ALA A 264 -20.99 -18.53 4.42
CA ALA A 264 -19.62 -18.47 3.93
C ALA A 264 -19.49 -17.31 2.93
N VAL A 265 -19.13 -16.12 3.44
CA VAL A 265 -18.62 -15.04 2.61
C VAL A 265 -17.32 -15.54 2.02
N LYS A 266 -17.38 -15.98 0.76
CA LYS A 266 -16.21 -16.31 -0.05
C LYS A 266 -15.22 -15.14 0.04
N PRO A 267 -13.94 -15.38 0.36
CA PRO A 267 -12.95 -14.33 0.27
C PRO A 267 -12.90 -13.88 -1.20
N ARG A 268 -13.16 -12.58 -1.42
CA ARG A 268 -13.08 -11.94 -2.72
C ARG A 268 -11.62 -11.97 -3.18
N GLN A 269 -11.21 -13.07 -3.80
CA GLN A 269 -9.90 -13.25 -4.45
C GLN A 269 -9.82 -12.45 -5.76
N GLU A 270 -9.98 -11.14 -5.73
CA GLU A 270 -9.77 -10.30 -6.91
C GLU A 270 -8.83 -9.10 -6.66
N GLY A 271 -8.63 -8.68 -5.41
CA GLY A 271 -7.69 -7.60 -5.07
C GLY A 271 -6.22 -8.03 -4.92
N ALA A 272 -5.94 -9.30 -4.65
CA ALA A 272 -4.57 -9.79 -4.39
C ALA A 272 -3.87 -10.40 -5.62
N LYS A 273 -4.61 -10.74 -6.68
CA LYS A 273 -4.04 -11.36 -7.89
C LYS A 273 -3.33 -10.34 -8.77
N LEU A 274 -3.87 -9.12 -8.88
CA LEU A 274 -3.30 -8.05 -9.70
C LEU A 274 -1.91 -7.57 -9.21
N PRO A 275 -1.68 -7.31 -7.91
CA PRO A 275 -0.35 -6.94 -7.42
C PRO A 275 0.64 -8.11 -7.49
N GLN A 276 0.21 -9.35 -7.25
CA GLN A 276 1.08 -10.52 -7.40
C GLN A 276 1.43 -10.81 -8.86
N GLN A 277 0.52 -10.59 -9.80
CA GLN A 277 0.78 -10.72 -11.24
C GLN A 277 1.75 -9.64 -11.72
N LYS A 278 1.57 -8.39 -11.28
CA LYS A 278 2.49 -7.29 -11.60
C LYS A 278 3.89 -7.55 -11.04
N LEU A 279 3.97 -7.99 -9.78
CA LEU A 279 5.24 -8.36 -9.14
C LEU A 279 5.91 -9.55 -9.84
N ARG A 280 5.13 -10.58 -10.22
CA ARG A 280 5.63 -11.75 -10.98
C ARG A 280 6.12 -11.35 -12.37
N ASN A 281 5.42 -10.45 -13.05
CA ASN A 281 5.84 -9.95 -14.36
C ASN A 281 7.12 -9.11 -14.25
N ALA A 282 7.21 -8.24 -13.24
CA ALA A 282 8.42 -7.47 -12.97
C ALA A 282 9.62 -8.38 -12.64
N LEU A 283 9.43 -9.39 -11.78
CA LEU A 283 10.47 -10.38 -11.50
C LEU A 283 10.89 -11.17 -12.74
N ASN A 284 9.95 -11.52 -13.62
CA ASN A 284 10.29 -12.22 -14.86
C ASN A 284 11.10 -11.36 -15.82
N ILE A 285 10.81 -10.06 -15.91
CA ILE A 285 11.62 -9.11 -16.72
C ILE A 285 13.04 -9.04 -16.16
N VAL A 286 13.19 -8.79 -14.86
CA VAL A 286 14.51 -8.75 -14.21
C VAL A 286 15.25 -10.08 -14.36
N LYS A 287 14.56 -11.22 -14.24
CA LYS A 287 15.15 -12.54 -14.45
C LYS A 287 15.68 -12.70 -15.88
N ASN A 288 14.92 -12.26 -16.87
CA ASN A 288 15.30 -12.40 -18.28
C ASN A 288 16.48 -11.47 -18.62
N ASP A 289 16.50 -10.24 -18.11
CA ASP A 289 17.62 -9.32 -18.28
C ASP A 289 18.90 -9.86 -17.63
N LEU A 290 18.78 -10.47 -16.45
CA LEU A 290 19.91 -11.08 -15.77
C LEU A 290 20.42 -12.33 -16.51
N ILE A 291 19.53 -13.14 -17.08
CA ILE A 291 19.91 -14.28 -17.94
C ILE A 291 20.64 -13.78 -19.18
N ALA A 292 20.12 -12.75 -19.87
CA ALA A 292 20.78 -12.17 -21.03
C ALA A 292 22.18 -11.65 -20.68
N LYS A 293 22.35 -11.01 -19.52
CA LYS A 293 23.66 -10.53 -19.07
C LYS A 293 24.62 -11.66 -18.69
N VAL A 294 24.11 -12.75 -18.11
CA VAL A 294 24.92 -13.95 -17.81
C VAL A 294 25.33 -14.66 -19.11
N ASP A 295 24.46 -14.73 -20.10
CA ASP A 295 24.76 -15.35 -21.39
C ASP A 295 25.77 -14.50 -22.19
N GLU A 296 25.65 -13.16 -22.14
CA GLU A 296 26.62 -12.22 -22.73
C GLU A 296 28.00 -12.36 -22.08
N LEU A 297 28.06 -12.36 -20.74
CA LEU A 297 29.31 -12.55 -20.01
C LEU A 297 29.90 -13.96 -20.19
N SER A 298 29.05 -14.98 -20.36
CA SER A 298 29.50 -16.34 -20.62
C SER A 298 30.04 -16.49 -22.04
N GLY A 299 29.43 -15.82 -23.02
CA GLY A 299 29.91 -15.72 -24.39
C GLY A 299 31.24 -14.96 -24.49
N GLU A 300 31.37 -13.83 -23.79
CA GLU A 300 32.64 -13.09 -23.68
C GLU A 300 33.72 -13.94 -23.00
N HIS A 301 33.37 -14.71 -21.97
CA HIS A 301 34.31 -15.61 -21.30
C HIS A 301 34.74 -16.79 -22.20
N GLU A 302 33.86 -17.33 -23.05
CA GLU A 302 34.23 -18.36 -24.03
C GLU A 302 35.11 -17.81 -25.15
N LEU A 303 34.83 -16.60 -25.64
CA LEU A 303 35.69 -15.88 -26.60
C LEU A 303 37.11 -15.64 -26.03
N LEU A 304 37.21 -15.28 -24.75
CA LEU A 304 38.49 -15.05 -24.07
C LEU A 304 39.24 -16.34 -23.69
N ARG A 305 38.60 -17.51 -23.79
CA ARG A 305 39.20 -18.82 -23.46
C ARG A 305 39.46 -19.68 -24.71
N GLY A 306 39.20 -19.13 -25.90
CA GLY A 306 39.30 -19.79 -27.20
C GLY A 306 40.66 -19.67 -27.92
N ASP A 307 41.68 -19.07 -27.28
CA ASP A 307 43.09 -19.10 -27.70
C ASP A 307 43.93 -20.03 -26.81
#